data_AF-A0A3N5S3W1-F1
#
_entry.id   AF-A0A3N5S3W1-F1
#
_cell.length_a   1.000
_cell.length_b   1.000
_cell.length_c   1.000
_cell.angle_alpha   90.00
_cell.angle_beta   90.00
_cell.angle_gamma   90.00
#
_symmetry.space_group_name_H-M   'P 1'
#
loop_
_entity.id
_entity.type
_entity.pdbx_description
1 polymer ?
#
loop_
_entity_poly.entity_id
_entity_poly.type
_entity_poly.pdbx_seq_one_letter_code
_entity_poly.pdbx_strand_id
1 'polypeptide(L)'
;MFPIVRAQNQSTLGTSESVIKVLIEDAIQALHDGNTTKTIQNLHVVDKMISESNQNYTNVQASKLLIGDAIQAVNNNDTARALVYLNLTVQQLGGQILASQTFGTIQPAIQGLLTYNDPVLGISIQYPSDWSSRQYAYTPSVNNTLVGFYSPSKTASELGNISGVSGNFVPYLDIFIFPSKNVSLDEIVKSRINKINSSSNFVINESKPISLKGNQPAYIIIYNSMAQGEHFKKMQVYTPLHNNIYLLTFTAQDALFSNYLQTVWKMINSFEITNSTAIH
;
A
#
# COMPACT_ATOMS: atom_id res chain seq x y z
N MET A 1 59.94 7.32 -26.07
CA MET A 1 59.33 6.21 -26.84
C MET A 1 59.04 5.10 -25.84
N PHE A 2 57.74 4.84 -25.57
CA PHE A 2 57.13 3.74 -24.77
C PHE A 2 57.47 3.65 -23.25
N PRO A 3 56.60 3.05 -22.41
CA PRO A 3 55.44 3.74 -21.84
C PRO A 3 55.31 3.60 -20.30
N ILE A 4 54.32 4.30 -19.76
CA ILE A 4 53.84 4.29 -18.39
C ILE A 4 53.36 2.88 -17.99
N VAL A 5 53.85 2.36 -16.86
CA VAL A 5 53.16 1.29 -16.12
C VAL A 5 52.61 1.89 -14.84
N ARG A 6 51.33 2.28 -14.90
CA ARG A 6 50.52 2.48 -13.69
C ARG A 6 50.33 1.11 -13.05
N ALA A 7 50.66 1.00 -11.77
CA ALA A 7 50.32 -0.14 -10.95
C ALA A 7 48.81 -0.41 -11.06
N GLN A 8 48.46 -1.53 -11.67
CA GLN A 8 47.12 -2.11 -11.59
C GLN A 8 46.95 -2.63 -10.16
N ASN A 9 46.24 -1.87 -9.32
CA ASN A 9 45.56 -2.45 -8.19
C ASN A 9 44.35 -3.25 -8.71
N GLN A 10 44.59 -4.52 -9.06
CA GLN A 10 43.55 -5.53 -9.01
C GLN A 10 43.46 -6.05 -7.57
N SER A 11 42.48 -5.56 -6.82
CA SER A 11 41.78 -6.35 -5.82
C SER A 11 40.32 -5.93 -5.87
N THR A 12 39.54 -6.68 -6.66
CA THR A 12 38.08 -6.62 -6.67
C THR A 12 37.57 -7.20 -5.36
N LEU A 13 37.71 -6.47 -4.25
CA LEU A 13 36.81 -6.63 -3.12
C LEU A 13 35.46 -6.09 -3.59
N GLY A 14 34.49 -6.99 -3.78
CA GLY A 14 33.13 -6.62 -4.14
C GLY A 14 32.61 -5.54 -3.20
N THR A 15 31.88 -4.57 -3.74
CA THR A 15 31.22 -3.52 -2.95
C THR A 15 30.36 -4.13 -1.84
N SER A 16 30.12 -3.41 -0.73
CA SER A 16 29.27 -3.89 0.37
C SER A 16 27.90 -4.37 -0.11
N GLU A 17 27.36 -3.74 -1.15
CA GLU A 17 26.16 -4.11 -1.88
C GLU A 17 26.23 -5.49 -2.54
N SER A 18 27.36 -5.84 -3.17
CA SER A 18 27.56 -7.15 -3.81
C SER A 18 27.54 -8.27 -2.77
N VAL A 19 28.12 -8.03 -1.59
CA VAL A 19 28.14 -8.99 -0.47
C VAL A 19 26.75 -9.14 0.16
N ILE A 20 26.03 -8.03 0.34
CA ILE A 20 24.63 -8.04 0.82
C ILE A 20 23.75 -8.90 -0.10
N LYS A 21 23.88 -8.74 -1.42
CA LYS A 21 23.07 -9.50 -2.39
C LYS A 21 23.31 -11.01 -2.30
N VAL A 22 24.57 -11.43 -2.24
CA VAL A 22 24.95 -12.85 -2.11
C VAL A 22 24.39 -13.46 -0.83
N LEU A 23 24.42 -12.72 0.28
CA LEU A 23 23.87 -13.18 1.57
C LEU A 23 22.34 -13.34 1.53
N ILE A 24 21.63 -12.47 0.81
CA ILE A 24 20.18 -12.60 0.61
C ILE A 24 19.86 -13.80 -0.27
N GLU A 25 20.62 -14.02 -1.36
CA GLU A 25 20.47 -15.20 -2.23
C GLU A 25 20.73 -16.51 -1.47
N ASP A 26 21.75 -16.57 -0.60
CA ASP A 26 22.01 -17.74 0.25
C ASP A 26 20.93 -17.92 1.34
N ALA A 27 20.33 -16.82 1.84
CA ALA A 27 19.19 -16.90 2.76
C ALA A 27 17.93 -17.47 2.09
N ILE A 28 17.66 -17.10 0.82
CA ILE A 28 16.56 -17.66 0.01
C ILE A 28 16.78 -19.16 -0.22
N GLN A 29 17.99 -19.56 -0.62
CA GLN A 29 18.31 -20.97 -0.85
C GLN A 29 18.19 -21.78 0.45
N ALA A 30 18.74 -21.29 1.56
CA ALA A 30 18.59 -21.92 2.87
C ALA A 30 17.12 -22.08 3.29
N LEU A 31 16.27 -21.12 2.94
CA LEU A 31 14.84 -21.17 3.26
C LEU A 31 14.09 -22.19 2.39
N HIS A 32 14.44 -22.33 1.11
CA HIS A 32 13.95 -23.41 0.25
C HIS A 32 14.35 -24.80 0.76
N ASP A 33 15.57 -24.91 1.32
CA ASP A 33 16.08 -26.15 1.91
C ASP A 33 15.48 -26.42 3.32
N GLY A 34 14.58 -25.55 3.80
CA GLY A 34 13.95 -25.65 5.12
C GLY A 34 14.87 -25.29 6.30
N ASN A 35 16.06 -24.74 6.04
CA ASN A 35 17.07 -24.39 7.04
C ASN A 35 16.85 -22.96 7.57
N THR A 36 15.83 -22.81 8.42
CA THR A 36 15.43 -21.52 9.01
C THR A 36 16.52 -20.87 9.87
N THR A 37 17.36 -21.68 10.54
CA THR A 37 18.49 -21.18 11.33
C THR A 37 19.53 -20.50 10.45
N LYS A 38 19.92 -21.12 9.33
CA LYS A 38 20.87 -20.54 8.37
C LYS A 38 20.27 -19.30 7.70
N THR A 39 18.98 -19.32 7.36
CA THR A 39 18.27 -18.14 6.84
C THR A 39 18.37 -16.96 7.81
N ILE A 40 18.00 -17.14 9.08
CA ILE A 40 18.04 -16.05 10.08
C ILE A 40 19.47 -15.53 10.30
N GLN A 41 20.46 -16.42 10.37
CA GLN A 41 21.87 -16.02 10.51
C GLN A 41 22.31 -15.11 9.36
N ASN A 42 22.03 -15.49 8.12
CA ASN A 42 22.35 -14.68 6.95
C ASN A 42 21.65 -13.32 7.00
N LEU A 43 20.36 -13.29 7.36
CA LEU A 43 19.59 -12.05 7.42
C LEU A 43 20.06 -11.09 8.52
N HIS A 44 20.48 -11.59 9.67
CA HIS A 44 21.10 -10.76 10.72
C HIS A 44 22.42 -10.14 10.26
N VAL A 45 23.24 -10.88 9.50
CA VAL A 45 24.48 -10.33 8.93
C VAL A 45 24.14 -9.22 7.93
N VAL A 46 23.12 -9.41 7.09
CA VAL A 46 22.68 -8.38 6.15
C VAL A 46 22.14 -7.14 6.88
N ASP A 47 21.29 -7.30 7.89
CA ASP A 47 20.75 -6.17 8.67
C ASP A 47 21.86 -5.35 9.35
N LYS A 48 22.88 -6.04 9.89
CA LYS A 48 24.07 -5.39 10.45
C LYS A 48 24.85 -4.62 9.39
N MET A 49 25.14 -5.23 8.24
CA MET A 49 25.87 -4.59 7.14
C MET A 49 25.15 -3.36 6.59
N ILE A 50 23.82 -3.42 6.49
CA ILE A 50 23.00 -2.29 6.08
C ILE A 50 23.02 -1.17 7.13
N SER A 51 22.96 -1.53 8.42
CA SER A 51 22.98 -0.57 9.52
C SER A 51 24.31 0.14 9.69
N GLU A 52 25.43 -0.49 9.31
CA GLU A 52 26.77 0.08 9.35
C GLU A 52 27.12 0.90 8.08
N SER A 53 26.26 0.85 7.05
CA SER A 53 26.46 1.60 5.81
C SER A 53 26.02 3.06 5.95
N ASN A 54 26.95 4.01 5.87
CA ASN A 54 26.67 5.46 5.82
C ASN A 54 26.10 5.96 4.48
N GLN A 55 25.75 5.04 3.57
CA GLN A 55 25.26 5.38 2.23
C GLN A 55 23.74 5.67 2.29
N ASN A 56 23.38 6.93 2.06
CA ASN A 56 21.99 7.41 2.12
C ASN A 56 21.26 7.15 0.80
N TYR A 57 21.03 5.89 0.48
CA TYR A 57 20.16 5.49 -0.62
C TYR A 57 18.81 5.03 -0.07
N THR A 58 17.73 5.64 -0.55
CA THR A 58 16.33 5.28 -0.22
C THR A 58 16.03 3.78 -0.35
N ASN A 59 16.73 3.08 -1.24
CA ASN A 59 16.61 1.63 -1.46
C ASN A 59 17.15 0.80 -0.29
N VAL A 60 18.15 1.29 0.44
CA VAL A 60 18.79 0.59 1.56
C VAL A 60 17.88 0.57 2.79
N GLN A 61 17.14 1.64 3.05
CA GLN A 61 16.16 1.72 4.14
C GLN A 61 14.95 0.81 3.88
N ALA A 62 14.46 0.80 2.63
CA ALA A 62 13.38 -0.11 2.23
C ALA A 62 13.83 -1.59 2.30
N SER A 63 15.07 -1.88 1.91
CA SER A 63 15.67 -3.21 2.01
C SER A 63 15.80 -3.66 3.46
N LYS A 64 16.21 -2.76 4.36
CA LYS A 64 16.28 -3.03 5.80
C LYS A 64 14.93 -3.46 6.38
N LEU A 65 13.86 -2.75 6.00
CA LEU A 65 12.51 -3.08 6.43
C LEU A 65 12.08 -4.48 5.97
N LEU A 66 12.31 -4.79 4.69
CA LEU A 66 11.98 -6.10 4.11
C LEU A 66 12.79 -7.25 4.75
N ILE A 67 14.04 -7.01 5.13
CA ILE A 67 14.87 -7.99 5.83
C ILE A 67 14.33 -8.26 7.24
N GLY A 68 13.91 -7.21 7.96
CA GLY A 68 13.23 -7.35 9.25
C GLY A 68 11.95 -8.18 9.15
N ASP A 69 11.11 -7.89 8.16
CA ASP A 69 9.87 -8.63 7.88
C ASP A 69 10.14 -10.10 7.51
N ALA A 70 11.21 -10.36 6.75
CA ALA A 70 11.64 -11.72 6.42
C ALA A 70 12.07 -12.51 7.66
N ILE A 71 12.86 -11.91 8.56
CA ILE A 71 13.28 -12.55 9.81
C ILE A 71 12.06 -12.91 10.67
N GLN A 72 11.12 -11.98 10.83
CA GLN A 72 9.90 -12.20 11.60
C GLN A 72 9.03 -13.31 10.99
N ALA A 73 8.89 -13.34 9.66
CA ALA A 73 8.15 -14.40 8.96
C ALA A 73 8.80 -15.78 9.15
N VAL A 74 10.13 -15.89 9.10
CA VAL A 74 10.84 -17.15 9.39
C VAL A 74 10.62 -17.58 10.84
N ASN A 75 10.69 -16.66 11.80
CA ASN A 75 10.44 -16.95 13.22
C ASN A 75 9.01 -17.43 13.49
N ASN A 76 8.05 -16.93 12.72
CA ASN A 76 6.64 -17.34 12.77
C ASN A 76 6.33 -18.59 11.93
N ASN A 77 7.38 -19.25 11.40
CA ASN A 77 7.28 -20.43 10.53
C ASN A 77 6.48 -20.18 9.23
N ASP A 78 6.40 -18.93 8.78
CA ASP A 78 5.76 -18.50 7.54
C ASP A 78 6.81 -18.32 6.44
N THR A 79 7.30 -19.46 5.96
CA THR A 79 8.38 -19.50 4.96
C THR A 79 7.96 -18.90 3.62
N ALA A 80 6.67 -18.98 3.26
CA ALA A 80 6.15 -18.39 2.04
C ALA A 80 6.21 -16.86 2.07
N ARG A 81 5.80 -16.21 3.18
CA ARG A 81 5.94 -14.76 3.32
C ARG A 81 7.39 -14.32 3.42
N ALA A 82 8.22 -15.07 4.13
CA ALA A 82 9.65 -14.79 4.19
C ALA A 82 10.30 -14.78 2.80
N LEU A 83 9.98 -15.75 1.93
CA LEU A 83 10.48 -15.76 0.55
C LEU A 83 10.03 -14.55 -0.27
N VAL A 84 8.79 -14.07 -0.09
CA VAL A 84 8.30 -12.87 -0.76
C VAL A 84 9.14 -11.64 -0.37
N TYR A 85 9.36 -11.45 0.93
CA TYR A 85 10.15 -10.31 1.42
C TYR A 85 11.59 -10.36 0.92
N LEU A 86 12.23 -11.53 0.96
CA LEU A 86 13.60 -11.70 0.46
C LEU A 86 13.71 -11.42 -1.03
N ASN A 87 12.75 -11.88 -1.84
CA ASN A 87 12.71 -11.59 -3.28
C ASN A 87 12.51 -10.09 -3.56
N LEU A 88 11.67 -9.40 -2.78
CA LEU A 88 11.50 -7.95 -2.89
C LEU A 88 12.79 -7.20 -2.50
N THR A 89 13.54 -7.67 -1.50
CA THR A 89 14.83 -7.10 -1.13
C THR A 89 15.83 -7.23 -2.29
N VAL A 90 15.88 -8.40 -2.95
CA VAL A 90 16.72 -8.58 -4.15
C VAL A 90 16.30 -7.64 -5.28
N GLN A 91 14.99 -7.41 -5.48
CA GLN A 91 14.51 -6.45 -6.49
C GLN A 91 14.96 -5.02 -6.19
N GLN A 92 14.88 -4.58 -4.93
CA GLN A 92 15.26 -3.23 -4.52
C GLN A 92 16.76 -2.97 -4.62
N LEU A 93 17.59 -4.00 -4.41
CA LEU A 93 19.05 -3.91 -4.49
C LEU A 93 19.60 -4.23 -5.89
N GLY A 94 18.83 -4.91 -6.73
CA GLY A 94 19.39 -5.63 -7.89
C GLY A 94 19.18 -5.02 -9.27
N GLY A 95 18.22 -4.12 -9.49
CA GLY A 95 17.98 -3.46 -10.78
C GLY A 95 17.76 -4.36 -12.03
N GLN A 96 17.81 -5.70 -11.92
CA GLN A 96 17.55 -6.63 -13.02
C GLN A 96 16.88 -7.93 -12.55
N ILE A 97 15.98 -8.39 -13.43
CA ILE A 97 15.10 -9.56 -13.32
C ILE A 97 15.92 -10.84 -13.45
N LEU A 98 15.88 -11.71 -12.43
CA LEU A 98 16.13 -13.14 -12.65
C LEU A 98 14.81 -13.76 -13.12
N ALA A 99 14.75 -14.02 -14.42
CA ALA A 99 13.59 -14.54 -15.10
C ALA A 99 13.31 -16.01 -14.72
N SER A 100 12.06 -16.39 -14.89
CA SER A 100 11.53 -17.76 -14.95
C SER A 100 11.51 -18.55 -13.64
N GLN A 101 10.67 -18.09 -12.70
CA GLN A 101 9.67 -18.98 -12.14
C GLN A 101 8.32 -18.25 -12.23
N THR A 102 7.32 -18.89 -12.86
CA THR A 102 5.93 -18.47 -12.75
C THR A 102 5.49 -18.68 -11.31
N PHE A 103 5.83 -17.73 -10.44
CA PHE A 103 5.23 -17.63 -9.13
C PHE A 103 3.81 -17.14 -9.36
N GLY A 104 2.85 -18.06 -9.20
CA GLY A 104 1.46 -17.67 -9.01
C GLY A 104 1.43 -16.57 -7.96
N THR A 105 0.71 -15.49 -8.26
CA THR A 105 0.50 -14.38 -7.35
C THR A 105 -0.08 -14.92 -6.04
N ILE A 106 0.77 -15.18 -5.05
CA ILE A 106 0.32 -15.38 -3.67
C ILE A 106 -0.03 -13.99 -3.15
N GLN A 107 -1.19 -13.53 -3.61
CA GLN A 107 -2.11 -12.71 -2.84
C GLN A 107 -2.06 -13.23 -1.39
N PRO A 108 -1.98 -12.39 -0.35
CA PRO A 108 -2.29 -12.86 1.00
C PRO A 108 -3.58 -13.67 0.88
N ALA A 109 -3.55 -14.94 1.28
CA ALA A 109 -4.73 -15.79 1.22
C ALA A 109 -5.84 -15.02 1.93
N ILE A 110 -6.81 -14.52 1.15
CA ILE A 110 -8.02 -13.88 1.67
C ILE A 110 -8.79 -15.03 2.29
N GLN A 111 -8.54 -15.34 3.55
CA GLN A 111 -9.47 -16.18 4.30
C GLN A 111 -10.59 -15.30 4.82
N GLY A 112 -11.57 -15.07 3.93
CA GLY A 112 -12.84 -14.41 4.23
C GLY A 112 -12.95 -12.98 3.68
N LEU A 113 -14.09 -12.69 3.06
CA LEU A 113 -14.58 -11.33 2.82
C LEU A 113 -15.79 -11.12 3.74
N LEU A 114 -15.84 -9.95 4.37
CA LEU A 114 -17.02 -9.47 5.10
C LEU A 114 -17.78 -8.48 4.22
N THR A 115 -19.08 -8.36 4.46
CA THR A 115 -19.94 -7.41 3.76
C THR A 115 -20.43 -6.35 4.74
N TYR A 116 -20.16 -5.09 4.43
CA TYR A 116 -20.87 -3.96 5.03
C TYR A 116 -22.10 -3.68 4.16
N ASN A 117 -23.26 -3.60 4.80
CA ASN A 117 -24.53 -3.37 4.11
C ASN A 117 -25.36 -2.35 4.90
N ASP A 118 -25.76 -1.27 4.24
CA ASP A 118 -26.68 -0.27 4.76
C ASP A 118 -27.87 -0.13 3.80
N PRO A 119 -28.98 -0.84 4.07
CA PRO A 119 -30.15 -0.83 3.20
C PRO A 119 -30.93 0.48 3.26
N VAL A 120 -30.75 1.29 4.31
CA VAL A 120 -31.39 2.61 4.44
C VAL A 120 -30.72 3.61 3.52
N LEU A 121 -29.39 3.56 3.45
CA LEU A 121 -28.59 4.37 2.53
C LEU A 121 -28.40 3.71 1.16
N GLY A 122 -28.93 2.50 0.96
CA GLY A 122 -28.91 1.79 -0.32
C GLY A 122 -27.51 1.44 -0.80
N ILE A 123 -26.58 1.10 0.10
CA ILE A 123 -25.20 0.76 -0.25
C ILE A 123 -24.73 -0.56 0.37
N SER A 124 -23.87 -1.26 -0.37
CA SER A 124 -23.18 -2.45 0.10
C SER A 124 -21.74 -2.48 -0.43
N ILE A 125 -20.81 -3.02 0.35
CA ILE A 125 -19.41 -3.19 -0.04
C ILE A 125 -18.78 -4.37 0.69
N GLN A 126 -17.93 -5.13 -0.02
CA GLN A 126 -17.13 -6.18 0.59
C GLN A 126 -15.76 -5.65 1.00
N TYR A 127 -15.26 -6.15 2.13
CA TYR A 127 -13.94 -5.82 2.66
C TYR A 127 -13.24 -7.06 3.24
N PRO A 128 -11.90 -7.05 3.31
CA PRO A 128 -11.16 -8.17 3.90
C PRO A 128 -11.54 -8.41 5.36
N SER A 129 -11.68 -9.68 5.75
CA SER A 129 -12.07 -10.07 7.11
C SER A 129 -11.08 -9.68 8.20
N ASP A 130 -9.83 -9.44 7.84
CA ASP A 130 -8.76 -9.00 8.72
C ASP A 130 -8.72 -7.47 8.91
N TRP A 131 -9.49 -6.72 8.12
CA TRP A 131 -9.64 -5.27 8.30
C TRP A 131 -10.67 -4.96 9.39
N SER A 132 -10.37 -3.97 10.21
CA SER A 132 -11.33 -3.46 11.19
C SER A 132 -12.26 -2.44 10.55
N SER A 133 -13.56 -2.51 10.84
CA SER A 133 -14.54 -1.52 10.38
C SER A 133 -15.00 -0.63 11.53
N ARG A 134 -15.11 0.67 11.31
CA ARG A 134 -15.72 1.62 12.24
C ARG A 134 -16.86 2.35 11.56
N GLN A 135 -18.05 2.24 12.12
CA GLN A 135 -19.24 2.97 11.65
C GLN A 135 -19.40 4.27 12.44
N TYR A 136 -20.06 5.25 11.83
CA TYR A 136 -20.25 6.58 12.39
C TYR A 136 -21.73 6.96 12.35
N ALA A 137 -22.12 7.89 13.22
CA ALA A 137 -23.50 8.36 13.29
C ALA A 137 -23.90 9.07 11.99
N TYR A 138 -25.09 8.74 11.48
CA TYR A 138 -25.66 9.35 10.29
C TYR A 138 -26.68 10.43 10.67
N THR A 139 -26.50 11.63 10.14
CA THR A 139 -27.50 12.70 10.17
C THR A 139 -27.92 13.05 8.75
N PRO A 140 -29.22 12.97 8.40
CA PRO A 140 -29.69 13.32 7.06
C PRO A 140 -29.33 14.75 6.64
N SER A 141 -29.15 14.96 5.33
CA SER A 141 -28.94 16.28 4.71
C SER A 141 -27.68 17.03 5.15
N VAL A 142 -26.76 16.38 5.87
CA VAL A 142 -25.43 16.91 6.20
C VAL A 142 -24.33 15.99 5.70
N ASN A 143 -23.10 16.46 5.87
CA ASN A 143 -21.87 15.74 5.55
C ASN A 143 -21.60 14.67 6.62
N ASN A 144 -21.50 13.40 6.21
CA ASN A 144 -21.24 12.30 7.15
C ASN A 144 -20.14 11.39 6.62
N THR A 145 -19.21 10.99 7.50
CA THR A 145 -18.51 9.72 7.30
C THR A 145 -19.49 8.62 7.70
N LEU A 146 -19.63 7.57 6.89
CA LEU A 146 -20.51 6.44 7.17
C LEU A 146 -19.75 5.32 7.85
N VAL A 147 -18.65 4.92 7.20
CA VAL A 147 -17.82 3.80 7.62
C VAL A 147 -16.38 4.00 7.19
N GLY A 148 -15.44 3.58 8.03
CA GLY A 148 -14.03 3.43 7.70
C GLY A 148 -13.59 1.98 7.84
N PHE A 149 -12.89 1.45 6.85
CA PHE A 149 -12.25 0.14 6.85
C PHE A 149 -10.75 0.34 6.97
N TYR A 150 -10.15 -0.18 8.04
CA TYR A 150 -8.74 0.01 8.38
C TYR A 150 -8.00 -1.31 8.24
N SER A 151 -6.93 -1.30 7.46
CA SER A 151 -6.03 -2.45 7.34
C SER A 151 -5.48 -2.85 8.72
N PRO A 152 -5.17 -4.14 8.92
CA PRO A 152 -4.57 -4.61 10.16
C PRO A 152 -3.34 -3.76 10.52
N SER A 153 -3.35 -3.15 11.70
CA SER A 153 -2.14 -2.54 12.26
C SER A 153 -1.23 -3.66 12.75
N LYS A 154 -0.05 -3.80 12.15
CA LYS A 154 1.05 -4.53 12.80
C LYS A 154 1.90 -3.60 13.68
N THR A 155 1.62 -2.31 13.69
CA THR A 155 2.59 -1.27 14.10
C THR A 155 2.36 -0.65 15.47
N ALA A 156 1.17 -0.78 16.08
CA ALA A 156 0.93 -0.18 17.40
C ALA A 156 1.63 -0.94 18.56
N SER A 157 2.13 -2.15 18.34
CA SER A 157 2.77 -2.98 19.37
C SER A 157 4.24 -3.36 19.11
N GLU A 158 4.79 -3.13 17.91
CA GLU A 158 6.12 -3.71 17.54
C GLU A 158 7.20 -2.69 17.13
N LEU A 159 6.85 -1.42 16.87
CA LEU A 159 7.81 -0.40 16.42
C LEU A 159 7.68 0.90 17.23
N GLY A 160 8.05 0.84 18.52
CA GLY A 160 8.17 2.04 19.34
C GLY A 160 8.89 3.16 18.58
N ASN A 161 8.13 4.21 18.25
CA ASN A 161 8.56 5.49 17.69
C ASN A 161 9.91 5.48 16.96
N ILE A 162 9.91 5.07 15.67
CA ILE A 162 11.00 5.45 14.78
C ILE A 162 10.76 6.89 14.35
N SER A 163 11.62 7.79 14.83
CA SER A 163 11.57 9.23 14.57
C SER A 163 11.26 9.59 13.11
N GLY A 164 10.18 10.34 12.91
CA GLY A 164 9.77 10.90 11.61
C GLY A 164 8.45 10.34 11.05
N VAL A 165 7.93 9.25 11.63
CA VAL A 165 6.62 8.68 11.30
C VAL A 165 5.78 8.73 12.56
N SER A 166 4.65 9.43 12.52
CA SER A 166 3.67 9.31 13.60
C SER A 166 3.15 7.86 13.62
N GLY A 167 3.62 7.06 14.58
CA GLY A 167 3.57 5.59 14.60
C GLY A 167 2.19 4.91 14.68
N ASN A 168 1.13 5.52 14.17
CA ASN A 168 -0.24 5.00 14.27
C ASN A 168 -1.03 5.05 12.94
N PHE A 169 -0.43 5.49 11.83
CA PHE A 169 -1.15 5.52 10.55
C PHE A 169 -1.21 4.14 9.91
N VAL A 170 -2.42 3.63 9.67
CA VAL A 170 -2.66 2.44 8.84
C VAL A 170 -3.41 2.85 7.58
N PRO A 171 -3.14 2.23 6.42
CA PRO A 171 -3.96 2.41 5.23
C PRO A 171 -5.43 2.10 5.52
N TYR A 172 -6.33 2.95 5.00
CA TYR A 172 -7.77 2.80 5.19
C TYR A 172 -8.56 3.27 3.98
N LEU A 173 -9.76 2.71 3.82
CA LEU A 173 -10.79 3.15 2.90
C LEU A 173 -11.98 3.65 3.72
N ASP A 174 -12.41 4.89 3.53
CA ASP A 174 -13.64 5.41 4.13
C ASP A 174 -14.69 5.78 3.09
N ILE A 175 -15.96 5.71 3.50
CA ILE A 175 -17.11 6.12 2.71
C ILE A 175 -17.71 7.35 3.36
N PHE A 176 -17.72 8.45 2.61
CA PHE A 176 -18.32 9.70 3.01
C PHE A 176 -19.53 10.00 2.13
N ILE A 177 -20.59 10.55 2.71
CA ILE A 177 -21.81 10.96 2.02
C ILE A 177 -22.07 12.44 2.26
N PHE A 178 -22.48 13.14 1.21
CA PHE A 178 -22.92 14.53 1.31
C PHE A 178 -24.01 14.86 0.29
N PRO A 179 -24.90 15.82 0.58
CA PRO A 179 -25.92 16.24 -0.37
C PRO A 179 -25.27 16.89 -1.60
N SER A 180 -25.71 16.50 -2.80
CA SER A 180 -25.25 17.08 -4.07
C SER A 180 -25.70 18.53 -4.23
N LYS A 181 -26.76 18.93 -3.52
CA LYS A 181 -27.39 20.26 -3.62
C LYS A 181 -27.77 20.62 -5.07
N ASN A 182 -28.22 19.63 -5.84
CA ASN A 182 -28.57 19.74 -7.26
C ASN A 182 -27.40 20.13 -8.18
N VAL A 183 -26.16 19.97 -7.72
CA VAL A 183 -24.95 20.15 -8.54
C VAL A 183 -24.62 18.82 -9.23
N SER A 184 -24.22 18.89 -10.50
CA SER A 184 -23.83 17.69 -11.25
C SER A 184 -22.52 17.07 -10.74
N LEU A 185 -22.33 15.77 -10.99
CA LEU A 185 -21.09 15.07 -10.62
C LEU A 185 -19.86 15.75 -11.23
N ASP A 186 -19.94 16.14 -12.50
CA ASP A 186 -18.84 16.77 -13.23
C ASP A 186 -18.44 18.13 -12.62
N GLU A 187 -19.42 18.94 -12.21
CA GLU A 187 -19.14 20.22 -11.53
C GLU A 187 -18.50 20.01 -10.15
N ILE A 188 -18.95 19.00 -9.40
CA ILE A 188 -18.37 18.63 -8.09
C ILE A 188 -16.91 18.20 -8.27
N VAL A 189 -16.65 17.32 -9.24
CA VAL A 189 -15.31 16.83 -9.57
C VAL A 189 -14.41 17.97 -10.06
N LYS A 190 -14.91 18.83 -10.96
CA LYS A 190 -14.16 19.98 -11.47
C LYS A 190 -13.78 20.95 -10.33
N SER A 191 -14.71 21.25 -9.43
CA SER A 191 -14.46 22.06 -8.25
C SER A 191 -13.38 21.42 -7.35
N ARG A 192 -13.43 20.09 -7.16
CA ARG A 192 -12.42 19.35 -6.41
C ARG A 192 -11.04 19.43 -7.05
N ILE A 193 -10.93 19.19 -8.35
CA ILE A 193 -9.68 19.25 -9.12
C ILE A 193 -9.08 20.66 -9.03
N ASN A 194 -9.89 21.70 -9.21
CA ASN A 194 -9.43 23.08 -9.09
C ASN A 194 -8.86 23.36 -7.70
N LYS A 195 -9.54 22.92 -6.64
CA LYS A 195 -9.06 23.07 -5.26
C LYS A 195 -7.73 22.34 -5.02
N ILE A 196 -7.56 21.14 -5.59
CA ILE A 196 -6.30 20.39 -5.50
C ILE A 196 -5.19 21.14 -6.22
N ASN A 197 -5.41 21.58 -7.45
CA ASN A 197 -4.42 22.28 -8.27
C ASN A 197 -4.02 23.66 -7.71
N SER A 198 -4.89 24.32 -6.94
CA SER A 198 -4.57 25.60 -6.28
C SER A 198 -3.67 25.45 -5.05
N SER A 199 -3.28 24.24 -4.66
CA SER A 199 -2.46 24.00 -3.47
C SER A 199 -1.16 23.27 -3.82
N SER A 200 -0.03 23.83 -3.40
CA SER A 200 1.31 23.25 -3.62
C SER A 200 1.54 21.91 -2.91
N ASN A 201 0.69 21.55 -1.96
CA ASN A 201 0.83 20.32 -1.17
C ASN A 201 0.22 19.11 -1.87
N PHE A 202 -0.39 19.27 -3.05
CA PHE A 202 -1.07 18.21 -3.77
C PHE A 202 -0.65 18.13 -5.23
N VAL A 203 -0.58 16.91 -5.77
CA VAL A 203 -0.25 16.65 -7.17
C VAL A 203 -1.18 15.58 -7.71
N ILE A 204 -1.98 15.91 -8.72
CA ILE A 204 -2.85 14.95 -9.40
C ILE A 204 -2.00 14.02 -10.28
N ASN A 205 -2.16 12.72 -10.08
CA ASN A 205 -1.52 11.68 -10.90
C ASN A 205 -2.47 11.15 -11.97
N GLU A 206 -3.76 11.00 -11.64
CA GLU A 206 -4.78 10.46 -12.53
C GLU A 206 -6.14 11.09 -12.22
N SER A 207 -6.94 11.33 -13.27
CA SER A 207 -8.29 11.87 -13.17
C SER A 207 -9.10 11.44 -14.38
N LYS A 208 -10.14 10.61 -14.19
CA LYS A 208 -10.95 10.10 -15.31
C LYS A 208 -12.33 9.59 -14.87
N PRO A 209 -13.32 9.54 -15.78
CA PRO A 209 -14.56 8.80 -15.54
C PRO A 209 -14.28 7.28 -15.47
N ILE A 210 -15.06 6.57 -14.65
CA ILE A 210 -15.07 5.11 -14.52
C ILE A 210 -16.51 4.62 -14.32
N SER A 211 -16.72 3.31 -14.38
CA SER A 211 -18.01 2.68 -14.04
C SER A 211 -17.80 1.70 -12.89
N LEU A 212 -18.67 1.80 -11.88
CA LEU A 212 -18.75 0.83 -10.79
C LEU A 212 -19.69 -0.32 -11.17
N LYS A 213 -19.86 -1.27 -10.24
CA LYS A 213 -20.76 -2.41 -10.42
C LYS A 213 -22.16 -1.95 -10.81
N GLY A 214 -22.80 -2.65 -11.74
CA GLY A 214 -24.10 -2.28 -12.28
C GLY A 214 -24.07 -1.11 -13.29
N ASN A 215 -22.91 -0.80 -13.87
CA ASN A 215 -22.69 0.35 -14.77
C ASN A 215 -22.97 1.71 -14.11
N GLN A 216 -22.87 1.77 -12.78
CA GLN A 216 -23.07 3.00 -12.04
C GLN A 216 -21.98 4.02 -12.41
N PRO A 217 -22.33 5.23 -12.90
CA PRO A 217 -21.35 6.27 -13.23
C PRO A 217 -20.54 6.68 -12.01
N ALA A 218 -19.24 6.80 -12.19
CA ALA A 218 -18.35 7.30 -11.17
C ALA A 218 -17.17 8.08 -11.77
N TYR A 219 -16.46 8.79 -10.91
CA TYR A 219 -15.27 9.53 -11.29
C TYR A 219 -14.15 9.27 -10.30
N ILE A 220 -12.97 8.92 -10.81
CA ILE A 220 -11.79 8.66 -9.98
C ILE A 220 -10.78 9.81 -10.07
N ILE A 221 -10.21 10.19 -8.92
CA ILE A 221 -9.07 11.08 -8.82
C ILE A 221 -8.01 10.40 -7.95
N ILE A 222 -6.80 10.25 -8.48
CA ILE A 222 -5.63 9.78 -7.72
C ILE A 222 -4.65 10.94 -7.62
N TYR A 223 -4.23 11.26 -6.39
CA TYR A 223 -3.31 12.36 -6.14
C TYR A 223 -2.41 12.09 -4.95
N ASN A 224 -1.22 12.67 -4.99
CA ASN A 224 -0.30 12.75 -3.87
C ASN A 224 -0.65 13.95 -3.00
N SER A 225 -0.44 13.83 -1.69
CA SER A 225 -0.60 14.91 -0.73
C SER A 225 0.51 14.89 0.32
N MET A 226 1.03 16.06 0.69
CA MET A 226 1.98 16.20 1.79
C MET A 226 1.26 16.75 3.03
N ALA A 227 1.46 16.11 4.18
CA ALA A 227 0.91 16.56 5.45
C ALA A 227 1.91 16.32 6.57
N GLN A 228 2.24 17.36 7.35
CA GLN A 228 3.18 17.28 8.47
C GLN A 228 4.55 16.67 8.12
N GLY A 229 5.03 16.89 6.88
CA GLY A 229 6.28 16.32 6.37
C GLY A 229 6.17 14.88 5.87
N GLU A 230 5.02 14.23 6.03
CA GLU A 230 4.77 12.88 5.51
C GLU A 230 4.09 12.93 4.12
N HIS A 231 4.46 11.98 3.27
CA HIS A 231 3.92 11.81 1.92
C HIS A 231 2.80 10.76 1.91
N PHE A 232 1.62 11.19 1.49
CA PHE A 232 0.45 10.33 1.31
C PHE A 232 0.04 10.28 -0.14
N LYS A 233 -0.62 9.19 -0.49
CA LYS A 233 -1.31 9.03 -1.76
C LYS A 233 -2.76 8.68 -1.50
N LYS A 234 -3.64 9.33 -2.25
CA LYS A 234 -5.10 9.22 -2.10
C LYS A 234 -5.74 8.82 -3.40
N MET A 235 -6.71 7.93 -3.32
CA MET A 235 -7.60 7.57 -4.41
C MET A 235 -9.03 7.86 -3.98
N GLN A 236 -9.68 8.77 -4.70
CA GLN A 236 -11.04 9.21 -4.44
C GLN A 236 -11.94 8.77 -5.57
N VAL A 237 -13.02 8.07 -5.24
CA VAL A 237 -14.07 7.67 -6.19
C VAL A 237 -15.38 8.33 -5.79
N TYR A 238 -15.90 9.16 -6.70
CA TYR A 238 -17.16 9.88 -6.54
C TYR A 238 -18.24 9.17 -7.33
N THR A 239 -19.39 8.90 -6.72
CA THR A 239 -20.55 8.37 -7.43
C THR A 239 -21.86 8.99 -6.92
N PRO A 240 -22.77 9.42 -7.81
CA PRO A 240 -24.04 10.01 -7.41
C PRO A 240 -25.08 8.94 -7.11
N LEU A 241 -25.90 9.18 -6.10
CA LEU A 241 -27.11 8.40 -5.83
C LEU A 241 -28.21 9.33 -5.31
N HIS A 242 -29.30 9.43 -6.07
CA HIS A 242 -30.38 10.38 -5.80
C HIS A 242 -29.83 11.82 -5.60
N ASN A 243 -30.11 12.42 -4.44
CA ASN A 243 -29.68 13.77 -4.08
C ASN A 243 -28.35 13.80 -3.30
N ASN A 244 -27.61 12.68 -3.26
CA ASN A 244 -26.37 12.55 -2.51
C ASN A 244 -25.19 12.14 -3.41
N ILE A 245 -23.99 12.49 -2.98
CA ILE A 245 -22.74 11.94 -3.52
C ILE A 245 -22.13 11.03 -2.47
N TYR A 246 -21.74 9.84 -2.91
CA TYR A 246 -20.91 8.92 -2.15
C TYR A 246 -19.46 9.09 -2.61
N LEU A 247 -18.58 9.27 -1.65
CA LEU A 247 -17.15 9.46 -1.84
C LEU A 247 -16.41 8.35 -1.10
N LEU A 248 -15.85 7.42 -1.87
CA LEU A 248 -14.95 6.41 -1.35
C LEU A 248 -13.53 6.98 -1.40
N THR A 249 -12.85 7.10 -0.27
CA THR A 249 -11.47 7.61 -0.23
C THR A 249 -10.54 6.56 0.35
N PHE A 250 -9.62 6.06 -0.47
CA PHE A 250 -8.49 5.28 0.00
C PHE A 250 -7.33 6.23 0.33
N THR A 251 -6.84 6.15 1.56
CA THR A 251 -5.67 6.91 2.00
C THR A 251 -4.59 5.95 2.48
N ALA A 252 -3.38 6.10 1.93
CA ALA A 252 -2.20 5.42 2.40
C ALA A 252 -0.99 6.36 2.39
N GLN A 253 0.03 6.04 3.19
CA GLN A 253 1.37 6.57 2.95
C GLN A 253 1.82 6.12 1.56
N ASP A 254 2.57 6.97 0.84
CA ASP A 254 2.92 6.72 -0.56
C ASP A 254 3.62 5.35 -0.74
N ALA A 255 4.54 5.03 0.18
CA ALA A 255 5.27 3.75 0.21
C ALA A 255 4.37 2.51 0.39
N LEU A 256 3.18 2.65 0.98
CA LEU A 256 2.24 1.55 1.22
C LEU A 256 1.12 1.50 0.19
N PHE A 257 0.89 2.55 -0.58
CA PHE A 257 -0.27 2.67 -1.46
C PHE A 257 -0.38 1.49 -2.43
N SER A 258 0.72 1.14 -3.11
CA SER A 258 0.76 0.04 -4.08
C SER A 258 0.49 -1.33 -3.46
N ASN A 259 0.90 -1.54 -2.19
CA ASN A 259 0.73 -2.82 -1.49
C ASN A 259 -0.75 -3.14 -1.24
N TYR A 260 -1.57 -2.11 -1.05
CA TYR A 260 -3.00 -2.25 -0.76
C TYR A 260 -3.89 -1.95 -1.97
N LEU A 261 -3.34 -1.43 -3.07
CA LEU A 261 -4.10 -0.99 -4.23
C LEU A 261 -4.98 -2.10 -4.82
N GLN A 262 -4.45 -3.32 -4.96
CA GLN A 262 -5.24 -4.44 -5.48
C GLN A 262 -6.40 -4.82 -4.55
N THR A 263 -6.16 -4.85 -3.24
CA THR A 263 -7.18 -5.16 -2.24
C THR A 263 -8.28 -4.11 -2.23
N VAL A 264 -7.91 -2.84 -2.23
CA VAL A 264 -8.84 -1.71 -2.25
C VAL A 264 -9.63 -1.65 -3.56
N TRP A 265 -9.01 -1.95 -4.71
CA TRP A 265 -9.75 -2.07 -5.96
C TRP A 265 -10.79 -3.17 -5.93
N LYS A 266 -10.51 -4.32 -5.27
CA LYS A 266 -11.54 -5.35 -5.05
C LYS A 266 -12.69 -4.83 -4.20
N MET A 267 -12.41 -4.06 -3.14
CA MET A 267 -13.44 -3.41 -2.33
C MET A 267 -14.28 -2.45 -3.18
N ILE A 268 -13.66 -1.53 -3.92
CA ILE A 268 -14.36 -0.55 -4.77
C ILE A 268 -15.18 -1.25 -5.86
N ASN A 269 -14.65 -2.31 -6.49
CA ASN A 269 -15.39 -3.07 -7.51
C ASN A 269 -16.56 -3.88 -6.92
N SER A 270 -16.52 -4.19 -5.63
CA SER A 270 -17.63 -4.81 -4.91
C SER A 270 -18.68 -3.81 -4.44
N PHE A 271 -18.36 -2.51 -4.43
CA PHE A 271 -19.29 -1.47 -4.02
C PHE A 271 -20.50 -1.47 -4.96
N GLU A 272 -21.67 -1.57 -4.36
CA GLU A 272 -22.94 -1.65 -5.05
C GLU A 272 -23.91 -0.68 -4.42
N ILE A 273 -24.64 0.01 -5.29
CA ILE A 273 -25.83 0.73 -4.91
C ILE A 273 -26.99 -0.26 -4.97
N THR A 274 -27.46 -0.68 -3.82
CA THR A 274 -28.65 -1.52 -3.72
C THR A 274 -29.85 -0.61 -3.81
N ASN A 275 -30.62 -0.68 -4.90
CA ASN A 275 -31.90 0.01 -4.98
C ASN A 275 -32.79 -0.49 -3.83
N SER A 276 -32.87 0.29 -2.75
CA SER A 276 -33.88 0.10 -1.72
C SER A 276 -35.21 0.41 -2.39
N THR A 277 -36.02 -0.63 -2.56
CA THR A 277 -37.37 -0.51 -3.08
C THR A 277 -38.12 0.42 -2.12
N ALA A 278 -38.64 1.52 -2.65
CA ALA A 278 -39.47 2.46 -1.93
C ALA A 278 -40.56 1.70 -1.16
N ILE A 279 -40.60 1.85 0.17
CA ILE A 279 -41.80 1.53 0.91
C ILE A 279 -42.78 2.67 0.60
N HIS A 280 -43.81 2.32 -0.17
CA HIS A 280 -44.99 3.14 -0.44
C HIS A 280 -45.74 3.50 0.85
#